data_AF-A0A7C3HL80-F1
#
_entry.id   AF-A0A7C3HL80-F1
#
_cell.length_a   1.000
_cell.length_b   1.000
_cell.length_c   1.000
_cell.angle_alpha   90.00
_cell.angle_beta   90.00
_cell.angle_gamma   90.00
#
_symmetry.space_group_name_H-M   'P 1'
#
loop_
_entity.id
_entity.type
_entity.pdbx_description
1 polymer ?
#
loop_
_entity_poly.entity_id
_entity_poly.type
_entity_poly.pdbx_seq_one_letter_code
_entity_poly.pdbx_strand_id
1 'polypeptide(L)'
;RRFLGIDRPTDVLSFPSGSGIGPLGDIAIAFPYARRQAETLGHGADVELRVLLLHGVLHLLGYDHETDRGRMRRAEERWRARLGLPHSLTGRSRSRA
;
A
#
# COMPACT_ATOMS: atom_id res chain seq x y z
N ARG A 1 -14.13 8.35 -1.39
CA ARG A 1 -15.58 8.34 -1.12
C ARG A 1 -16.32 7.13 -1.72
N ARG A 2 -16.31 6.88 -3.04
CA ARG A 2 -17.13 5.82 -3.68
C ARG A 2 -16.83 4.38 -3.22
N PHE A 3 -15.58 4.06 -2.91
CA PHE A 3 -15.16 2.66 -2.62
C PHE A 3 -14.84 2.40 -1.16
N LEU A 4 -14.18 3.34 -0.47
CA LEU A 4 -13.87 3.20 0.96
C LEU A 4 -14.95 3.78 1.88
N GLY A 5 -16.00 4.42 1.36
CA GLY A 5 -16.97 5.18 2.17
C GLY A 5 -16.39 6.42 2.88
N ILE A 6 -15.06 6.57 2.89
CA ILE A 6 -14.35 7.67 3.54
C ILE A 6 -14.04 8.76 2.51
N ASP A 7 -14.30 10.02 2.86
CA ASP A 7 -13.93 11.19 2.06
C ASP A 7 -12.54 11.70 2.45
N ARG A 8 -11.56 10.78 2.43
CA ARG A 8 -10.14 11.09 2.62
C ARG A 8 -9.37 10.55 1.42
N PRO A 9 -8.34 11.27 0.93
CA PRO A 9 -7.44 10.71 -0.06
C PRO A 9 -6.68 9.53 0.56
N THR A 10 -6.61 8.44 -0.20
CA THR A 10 -5.71 7.32 0.08
C THR A 10 -4.69 7.25 -1.06
N ASP A 11 -3.49 6.81 -0.74
CA ASP A 11 -2.37 6.65 -1.67
C ASP A 11 -2.56 5.44 -2.60
N VAL A 12 -3.14 4.35 -2.09
CA VAL A 12 -3.44 3.13 -2.84
C VAL A 12 -4.80 2.53 -2.46
N LEU A 13 -5.45 1.90 -3.45
CA LEU A 13 -6.64 1.06 -3.31
C LEU A 13 -6.38 -0.30 -3.97
N SER A 14 -6.91 -1.37 -3.37
CA SER A 14 -6.82 -2.73 -3.91
C SER A 14 -8.22 -3.33 -4.02
N PHE A 15 -8.50 -3.98 -5.15
CA PHE A 15 -9.80 -4.55 -5.49
C PHE A 15 -9.63 -6.04 -5.81
N PRO A 16 -9.74 -6.95 -4.82
CA PRO A 16 -9.60 -8.38 -5.05
C PRO A 16 -10.67 -8.91 -6.01
N SER A 17 -10.28 -9.84 -6.90
CA SER A 17 -11.20 -10.46 -7.88
C SER A 17 -12.17 -11.47 -7.25
N GLY A 18 -11.81 -12.04 -6.10
CA GLY A 18 -12.64 -12.97 -5.32
C GLY A 18 -12.72 -14.41 -5.84
N SER A 19 -12.19 -14.72 -7.03
CA SER A 19 -12.39 -16.04 -7.67
C SER A 19 -11.41 -17.14 -7.22
N GLY A 20 -10.30 -16.80 -6.53
CA GLY A 20 -9.25 -17.75 -6.09
C GLY A 20 -8.47 -18.43 -7.24
N ILE A 21 -9.00 -18.38 -8.46
CA ILE A 21 -8.43 -18.89 -9.71
C ILE A 21 -8.54 -17.75 -10.73
N GLY A 22 -7.41 -17.32 -11.29
CA GLY A 22 -7.32 -16.16 -12.20
C GLY A 22 -6.55 -14.97 -11.62
N PRO A 23 -6.69 -13.76 -12.18
CA PRO A 23 -6.01 -12.56 -11.69
C PRO A 23 -6.32 -12.27 -10.22
N LEU A 24 -5.36 -11.73 -9.48
CA LEU A 24 -5.54 -11.39 -8.05
C LEU A 24 -6.56 -10.25 -7.84
N GLY A 25 -6.70 -9.37 -8.84
CA GLY A 25 -7.54 -8.17 -8.77
C GLY A 25 -6.80 -6.95 -9.30
N ASP A 26 -7.33 -5.77 -8.99
CA ASP A 26 -6.82 -4.49 -9.47
C ASP A 26 -6.19 -3.66 -8.36
N ILE A 27 -5.19 -2.85 -8.71
CA ILE A 27 -4.57 -1.86 -7.82
C ILE A 27 -4.69 -0.49 -8.47
N ALA A 28 -5.27 0.47 -7.76
CA ALA A 28 -5.32 1.87 -8.18
C ALA A 28 -4.41 2.71 -7.28
N ILE A 29 -3.45 3.42 -7.87
CA ILE A 29 -2.50 4.26 -7.15
C ILE A 29 -2.67 5.72 -7.58
N ALA A 30 -2.79 6.61 -6.60
CA ALA A 30 -2.83 8.05 -6.84
C ALA A 30 -1.39 8.58 -7.05
N PHE A 31 -0.90 8.57 -8.29
CA PHE A 31 0.49 8.94 -8.60
C PHE A 31 0.94 10.31 -8.05
N PRO A 32 0.13 11.40 -8.07
CA PRO A 32 0.52 12.66 -7.45
C PRO A 32 0.81 12.56 -5.94
N TYR A 33 0.12 11.64 -5.24
CA TYR A 33 0.39 11.37 -3.83
C TYR A 33 1.70 10.62 -3.66
N ALA A 34 1.93 9.56 -4.46
CA ALA A 34 3.20 8.83 -4.45
C ALA A 34 4.40 9.78 -4.67
N ARG A 35 4.30 10.70 -5.65
CA ARG A 35 5.34 11.70 -5.88
C ARG A 35 5.59 12.59 -4.65
N ARG A 36 4.53 13.11 -4.02
CA ARG A 36 4.65 13.94 -2.81
C ARG A 36 5.25 13.17 -1.62
N GLN A 37 4.90 11.89 -1.46
CA GLN A 37 5.48 11.03 -0.42
C GLN A 37 6.97 10.80 -0.66
N ALA A 38 7.34 10.51 -1.92
CA ALA A 38 8.71 10.32 -2.33
C ALA A 38 9.57 11.57 -2.08
N GLU A 39 9.06 12.76 -2.43
CA GLU A 39 9.70 14.05 -2.14
C GLU A 39 9.90 14.26 -0.63
N THR A 40 8.89 13.95 0.18
CA THR A 40 8.95 14.07 1.65
C THR A 40 10.00 13.14 2.27
N LEU A 41 10.17 11.95 1.68
CA LEU A 41 11.07 10.90 2.17
C LEU A 41 12.45 10.93 1.51
N GLY A 42 12.68 11.84 0.55
CA GLY A 42 13.96 12.00 -0.13
C GLY A 42 14.33 10.87 -1.09
N HIS A 43 13.35 10.20 -1.71
CA HIS A 43 13.62 9.17 -2.72
C HIS A 43 12.79 9.37 -4.00
N GLY A 44 13.05 8.53 -5.01
CA GLY A 44 12.36 8.60 -6.30
C GLY A 44 10.87 8.22 -6.22
N ALA A 45 10.05 8.85 -7.06
CA ALA A 45 8.62 8.53 -7.17
C ALA A 45 8.38 7.09 -7.68
N ASP A 46 9.31 6.55 -8.47
CA ASP A 46 9.32 5.15 -8.90
C ASP A 46 9.54 4.19 -7.72
N VAL A 47 10.41 4.57 -6.76
CA VAL A 47 10.63 3.81 -5.53
C VAL A 47 9.37 3.80 -4.68
N GLU A 48 8.70 4.94 -4.53
CA GLU A 48 7.43 5.01 -3.80
C GLU A 48 6.34 4.19 -4.50
N LEU A 49 6.28 4.24 -5.82
CA LEU A 49 5.33 3.45 -6.59
C LEU A 49 5.51 1.94 -6.35
N ARG A 50 6.76 1.45 -6.31
CA ARG A 50 7.07 0.04 -5.99
C ARG A 50 6.63 -0.34 -4.59
N VAL A 51 6.79 0.57 -3.63
CA VAL A 51 6.33 0.38 -2.27
C VAL A 51 4.80 0.27 -2.20
N LEU A 52 4.08 1.18 -2.86
CA LEU A 52 2.62 1.18 -2.92
C LEU A 52 2.08 -0.05 -3.64
N LEU A 53 2.77 -0.50 -4.69
CA LEU A 53 2.46 -1.76 -5.39
C LEU A 53 2.63 -2.96 -4.46
N LEU A 54 3.73 -3.05 -3.70
CA LEU A 54 3.93 -4.13 -2.72
C LEU A 54 2.78 -4.15 -1.69
N HIS A 55 2.44 -2.98 -1.15
CA HIS A 55 1.34 -2.84 -0.19
C HIS A 55 0.00 -3.30 -0.80
N GLY A 56 -0.32 -2.85 -2.01
CA GLY A 56 -1.55 -3.23 -2.70
C GLY A 56 -1.62 -4.73 -3.03
N VAL A 57 -0.52 -5.32 -3.48
CA VAL A 57 -0.45 -6.77 -3.75
C VAL A 57 -0.70 -7.58 -2.47
N LEU A 58 -0.15 -7.15 -1.33
CA LEU A 58 -0.42 -7.83 -0.05
C LEU A 58 -1.90 -7.76 0.31
N HIS A 59 -2.58 -6.63 0.08
CA HIS A 59 -4.03 -6.55 0.23
C HIS A 59 -4.78 -7.49 -0.72
N LEU A 60 -4.36 -7.60 -1.99
CA LEU A 60 -4.95 -8.56 -2.94
C LEU A 60 -4.75 -10.02 -2.52
N LEU A 61 -3.68 -10.32 -1.76
CA LEU A 61 -3.40 -11.64 -1.18
C LEU A 61 -4.14 -11.89 0.15
N GLY A 62 -5.01 -10.98 0.57
CA GLY A 62 -5.83 -11.12 1.78
C GLY A 62 -5.11 -10.75 3.08
N TYR A 63 -4.01 -10.00 3.01
CA TYR A 63 -3.43 -9.35 4.19
C TYR A 63 -4.20 -8.07 4.51
N ASP A 64 -4.26 -7.73 5.80
CA ASP A 64 -4.98 -6.54 6.26
C ASP A 64 -4.26 -5.93 7.46
N HIS A 65 -3.58 -4.80 7.23
CA HIS A 65 -2.79 -4.12 8.25
C HIS A 65 -3.61 -3.59 9.44
N GLU A 66 -4.93 -3.43 9.32
CA GLU A 66 -5.78 -2.96 10.41
C GLU A 66 -6.25 -4.11 11.32
N THR A 67 -6.44 -5.32 10.77
CA THR A 67 -7.11 -6.42 11.48
C THR A 67 -6.25 -7.67 11.68
N ASP A 68 -5.15 -7.84 10.92
CA ASP A 68 -4.41 -9.11 10.85
C ASP A 68 -3.31 -9.30 11.90
N ARG A 69 -3.38 -8.56 13.02
CA ARG A 69 -2.42 -8.62 14.14
C ARG A 69 -0.96 -8.42 13.67
N GLY A 70 -0.78 -7.52 12.71
CA GLY A 70 0.53 -7.13 12.17
C GLY A 70 1.19 -8.19 11.28
N ARG A 71 0.42 -9.18 10.80
CA ARG A 71 0.91 -10.16 9.83
C ARG A 71 1.30 -9.47 8.52
N MET A 72 0.51 -8.49 8.07
CA MET A 72 0.83 -7.66 6.90
C MET A 72 2.11 -6.88 7.12
N ARG A 73 2.25 -6.22 8.28
CA ARG A 73 3.45 -5.42 8.60
C ARG A 73 4.73 -6.26 8.51
N ARG A 74 4.73 -7.46 9.09
CA ARG A 74 5.88 -8.38 9.00
C ARG A 74 6.14 -8.86 7.57
N ALA A 75 5.09 -9.05 6.77
CA ALA A 75 5.24 -9.41 5.37
C ALA A 75 5.85 -8.26 4.55
N GLU A 76 5.41 -7.03 4.78
CA GLU A 76 5.99 -5.84 4.17
C GLU A 76 7.46 -5.67 4.53
N GLU A 77 7.82 -5.73 5.82
CA GLU A 77 9.21 -5.61 6.27
C GLU A 77 10.10 -6.65 5.56
N ARG A 78 9.66 -7.90 5.52
CA ARG A 78 10.38 -9.00 4.84
C ARG A 78 10.57 -8.73 3.35
N TRP A 79 9.52 -8.34 2.64
CA TRP A 79 9.58 -8.16 1.19
C TRP A 79 10.31 -6.88 0.79
N ARG A 80 10.19 -5.80 1.57
CA ARG A 80 10.98 -4.57 1.38
C ARG A 80 12.47 -4.84 1.50
N ALA A 81 12.89 -5.57 2.53
CA ALA A 81 14.29 -5.96 2.71
C ALA A 81 14.80 -6.78 1.51
N ARG A 82 14.00 -7.73 1.02
CA ARG A 82 14.37 -8.57 -0.13
C ARG A 82 14.42 -7.81 -1.47
N LEU A 83 13.61 -6.76 -1.61
CA LEU A 83 13.50 -5.95 -2.83
C LEU A 83 14.35 -4.66 -2.78
N GLY A 84 15.06 -4.40 -1.68
CA GLY A 84 15.82 -3.17 -1.48
C GLY A 84 14.95 -1.92 -1.44
N LEU A 85 13.71 -2.03 -0.95
CA LEU A 85 12.76 -0.92 -0.89
C LEU A 85 12.80 -0.21 0.47
N PRO A 86 12.72 1.13 0.50
CA PRO A 86 12.68 1.88 1.75
C PRO A 86 11.32 1.76 2.45
N HIS A 87 11.26 2.32 3.66
CA HIS A 87 9.99 2.58 4.33
C HIS A 87 9.24 3.72 3.63
N SER A 88 7.91 3.68 3.69
CA SER A 88 7.03 4.71 3.13
C SER A 88 6.06 5.25 4.19
N LEU A 89 5.30 6.28 3.82
CA LEU A 89 4.19 6.84 4.57
C LEU A 89 2.89 6.02 4.45
N THR A 90 2.90 4.90 3.72
CA THR A 90 1.77 3.96 3.56
C THR A 90 0.99 3.73 4.85
N GLY A 91 -0.32 3.98 4.82
CA GLY A 91 -1.23 3.55 5.89
C GLY A 91 -1.00 4.18 7.26
N ARG A 92 -0.22 5.27 7.39
CA ARG A 92 -0.23 6.04 8.64
C ARG A 92 -1.60 6.71 8.76
N SER A 93 -2.52 6.08 9.50
CA SER A 93 -3.34 6.87 10.40
C SER A 93 -2.33 7.74 11.16
N ARG A 94 -2.41 9.05 10.95
CA ARG A 94 -1.66 9.97 11.82
C ARG A 94 -2.25 9.73 13.20
N SER A 95 -1.64 8.86 13.99
CA SER A 95 -1.77 8.92 15.44
C SER A 95 -1.22 10.29 15.79
N ARG A 96 -2.14 11.25 15.91
CA ARG A 96 -1.87 12.51 16.57
C ARG A 96 -1.60 12.16 18.02
N ALA A 97 -0.34 12.22 18.41
CA ALA A 97 0.06 12.71 19.72
C ALA A 97 0.90 13.96 19.45
#